data_AF-W9RIK4-F1
#
_entry.id   AF-W9RIK4-F1
#
_cell.length_a   1.000
_cell.length_b   1.000
_cell.length_c   1.000
_cell.angle_alpha   90.00
_cell.angle_beta   90.00
_cell.angle_gamma   90.00
#
_symmetry.space_group_name_H-M   'P 1'
#
loop_
_entity.id
_entity.type
_entity.pdbx_description
1 polymer ?
#
loop_
_entity_poly.entity_id
_entity_poly.type
_entity_poly.pdbx_seq_one_letter_code
_entity_poly.pdbx_strand_id
1 'polypeptide(L)'
;MLLLYVDRRESSTNATTEIVTVRLGEPEVLVGGNDFYAFPRIDPKGERMAWIEWSHPNMPWDKSELWVGYISDNGEIYKRICIAGFDPEVVESPTEPKWSSSGTL
;
A
#
# COMPACT_ATOMS: atom_id res chain seq x y z
N MET A 1 -8.71 11.56 12.98
CA MET A 1 -7.33 11.10 12.70
C MET A 1 -7.45 9.72 12.08
N LEU A 2 -6.99 9.54 10.84
CA LEU A 2 -6.99 8.25 10.13
C LEU A 2 -5.66 7.55 10.48
N LEU A 3 -5.70 6.39 11.13
CA LEU A 3 -4.52 5.57 11.35
C LEU A 3 -4.49 4.46 10.30
N LEU A 4 -3.36 4.35 9.61
CA LEU A 4 -3.12 3.25 8.67
C LEU A 4 -2.35 2.15 9.39
N TYR A 5 -2.82 0.92 9.26
CA TYR A 5 -2.20 -0.26 9.85
C TYR A 5 -2.11 -1.35 8.78
N VAL A 6 -1.01 -2.11 8.80
CA VAL A 6 -0.89 -3.32 7.97
C VAL A 6 -1.33 -4.49 8.85
N ASP A 7 -2.48 -5.07 8.54
CA ASP A 7 -3.01 -6.23 9.25
C ASP A 7 -2.50 -7.52 8.60
N ARG A 8 -1.99 -8.43 9.43
CA ARG A 8 -1.55 -9.77 9.01
C ARG A 8 -2.41 -10.79 9.71
N ARG A 9 -3.35 -11.39 8.98
CA ARG A 9 -4.22 -12.44 9.52
C ARG A 9 -3.65 -13.80 9.22
N GLU A 10 -3.38 -14.59 10.25
CA GLU A 10 -3.11 -16.02 10.14
C GLU A 10 -4.44 -16.78 10.14
N SER A 11 -4.95 -17.08 8.95
CA SER A 11 -5.93 -18.15 8.76
C SER A 11 -5.18 -19.46 8.60
N SER A 12 -5.73 -20.58 9.08
CA SER A 12 -5.10 -21.91 9.07
C SER A 12 -4.78 -22.47 7.68
N THR A 13 -5.04 -21.71 6.61
CA THR A 13 -4.79 -22.13 5.22
C THR A 13 -4.14 -21.08 4.34
N ASN A 14 -4.14 -19.78 4.68
CA ASN A 14 -3.45 -18.71 3.93
C ASN A 14 -3.17 -17.50 4.83
N ALA A 15 -1.96 -16.95 4.74
CA ALA A 15 -1.64 -15.65 5.35
C ALA A 15 -2.09 -14.55 4.38
N THR A 16 -3.03 -13.70 4.80
CA THR A 16 -3.43 -12.52 4.03
C THR A 16 -2.88 -11.27 4.70
N THR A 17 -2.25 -10.41 3.90
CA THR A 17 -1.79 -9.08 4.33
C THR A 17 -2.71 -8.02 3.73
N GLU A 18 -3.14 -7.04 4.52
CA GLU A 18 -4.04 -5.97 4.07
C GLU A 18 -3.62 -4.63 4.66
N ILE A 19 -3.85 -3.53 3.92
CA ILE A 19 -3.78 -2.17 4.48
C ILE A 19 -5.18 -1.82 4.95
N VAL A 20 -5.31 -1.48 6.23
CA VAL A 20 -6.58 -1.11 6.85
C VAL A 20 -6.55 0.32 7.37
N THR A 21 -7.72 0.95 7.39
CA THR A 21 -7.97 2.16 8.19
C THR A 21 -8.49 1.78 9.57
N VAL A 22 -8.01 2.48 10.60
CA VAL A 22 -8.58 2.44 11.95
C VAL A 22 -9.15 3.82 12.29
N ARG A 23 -10.49 3.92 12.34
CA ARG A 23 -11.22 5.01 13.00
C ARG A 23 -11.70 4.49 14.38
N LEU A 24 -12.32 5.33 15.22
CA LEU A 24 -12.87 4.90 16.53
C LEU A 24 -14.04 3.90 16.31
N GLY A 25 -13.72 2.67 15.92
CA GLY A 25 -14.62 1.63 15.42
C GLY A 25 -13.84 0.41 14.92
N GLU A 26 -14.48 -0.45 14.13
CA GLU A 26 -13.82 -1.64 13.56
C GLU A 26 -12.86 -1.26 12.42
N PRO A 27 -11.74 -1.98 12.25
CA PRO A 27 -10.84 -1.76 11.11
C PRO A 27 -11.53 -2.07 9.78
N GLU A 28 -11.38 -1.20 8.79
CA GLU A 28 -11.87 -1.42 7.42
C GLU A 28 -10.71 -1.61 6.46
N VAL A 29 -10.85 -2.56 5.54
CA VAL A 29 -9.83 -2.88 4.52
C VAL A 29 -9.82 -1.80 3.44
N LEU A 30 -8.67 -1.19 3.21
CA LEU A 30 -8.44 -0.21 2.14
C LEU A 30 -7.80 -0.82 0.90
N VAL A 31 -6.83 -1.73 1.10
CA VAL A 31 -6.12 -2.42 0.02
C VAL A 31 -5.87 -3.86 0.43
N GLY A 32 -6.17 -4.79 -0.47
CA GLY A 32 -5.90 -6.21 -0.31
C GLY A 32 -5.82 -6.92 -1.67
N GLY A 33 -5.56 -8.23 -1.63
CA GLY A 33 -5.50 -9.10 -2.80
C GLY A 33 -4.09 -9.42 -3.31
N ASN A 34 -3.04 -8.87 -2.71
CA ASN A 34 -1.65 -9.23 -2.92
C ASN A 34 -1.07 -9.90 -1.67
N ASP A 35 0.07 -10.59 -1.80
CA ASP A 35 0.65 -11.34 -0.68
C ASP A 35 1.16 -10.42 0.43
N PHE A 36 1.83 -9.33 0.05
CA PHE A 36 2.53 -8.46 0.98
C PHE A 36 2.40 -6.98 0.65
N TYR A 37 2.36 -6.19 1.73
CA TYR A 37 2.23 -4.75 1.70
C TYR A 37 3.17 -4.13 2.73
N ALA A 38 3.79 -2.99 2.40
CA ALA A 38 4.60 -2.24 3.35
C ALA A 38 4.55 -0.72 3.12
N PHE A 39 4.99 -0.01 4.16
CA PHE A 39 5.25 1.43 4.14
C PHE A 39 4.10 2.30 3.59
N PRO A 40 2.85 2.15 4.07
CA PRO A 40 1.78 3.01 3.62
C PRO A 40 2.04 4.47 4.08
N ARG A 41 1.83 5.43 3.18
CA ARG A 41 2.07 6.88 3.39
C ARG A 41 1.00 7.72 2.72
N ILE A 42 0.30 8.52 3.52
CA ILE A 42 -0.68 9.49 3.03
C ILE A 42 0.06 10.77 2.61
N ASP A 43 -0.39 11.39 1.51
CA ASP A 43 0.13 12.67 1.06
C ASP A 43 -0.33 13.83 1.98
N PRO A 44 0.29 15.02 1.91
CA PRO A 44 -0.03 16.11 2.84
C PRO A 44 -1.50 16.58 2.79
N LYS A 45 -2.21 16.31 1.69
CA LYS A 45 -3.62 16.69 1.51
C LYS A 45 -4.59 15.61 1.98
N GLY A 46 -4.15 14.38 2.18
CA GLY A 46 -5.05 13.26 2.50
C GLY A 46 -5.78 12.69 1.29
N GLU A 47 -5.39 13.07 0.07
CA GLU A 47 -6.07 12.70 -1.18
C GLU A 47 -5.46 11.45 -1.82
N ARG A 48 -4.22 11.11 -1.45
CA ARG A 48 -3.49 9.97 -2.01
C ARG A 48 -2.76 9.19 -0.93
N MET A 49 -2.65 7.88 -1.15
CA MET A 49 -1.81 6.98 -0.36
C MET A 49 -0.80 6.30 -1.29
N ALA A 50 0.47 6.30 -0.90
CA ALA A 50 1.50 5.47 -1.52
C ALA A 50 1.81 4.27 -0.64
N TRP A 51 2.16 3.13 -1.23
CA TRP A 51 2.62 1.95 -0.51
C TRP A 51 3.45 1.05 -1.42
N ILE A 52 4.16 0.09 -0.80
CA ILE A 52 4.92 -0.94 -1.51
C ILE A 52 4.13 -2.25 -1.48
N GLU A 53 4.07 -2.94 -2.62
CA GLU A 53 3.56 -4.31 -2.73
C GLU A 53 4.62 -5.24 -3.31
N TRP A 54 4.56 -6.52 -2.94
CA TRP A 54 5.29 -7.59 -3.62
C TRP A 54 4.57 -8.92 -3.42
N SER A 55 4.93 -9.90 -4.25
CA SER A 55 4.34 -11.25 -4.23
C SER A 55 5.43 -12.31 -4.25
N HIS A 56 5.14 -13.48 -3.69
CA HIS A 56 6.02 -14.63 -3.85
C HIS A 56 6.24 -14.96 -5.35
N PRO A 57 7.44 -15.45 -5.72
CA PRO A 57 8.55 -15.85 -4.86
C PRO A 57 9.49 -14.71 -4.47
N ASN A 58 9.22 -13.47 -4.87
CA ASN A 58 10.12 -12.35 -4.64
C ASN A 58 10.01 -11.87 -3.19
N MET A 59 11.14 -11.53 -2.58
CA MET A 59 11.17 -10.74 -1.34
C MET A 59 11.23 -9.25 -1.69
N PRO A 60 10.94 -8.33 -0.74
CA PRO A 60 10.85 -6.91 -1.07
C PRO A 60 12.18 -6.33 -1.58
N TRP A 61 13.32 -6.96 -1.25
CA TRP A 61 14.65 -6.61 -1.77
C TRP A 61 15.00 -7.23 -3.14
N ASP A 62 14.23 -8.21 -3.60
CA ASP A 62 14.41 -8.84 -4.91
C ASP A 62 13.63 -8.07 -5.99
N LYS A 63 12.33 -7.91 -5.78
CA LYS A 63 11.43 -7.15 -6.65
C LYS A 63 10.22 -6.66 -5.85
N SER A 64 9.91 -5.38 -5.99
CA SER A 64 8.73 -4.77 -5.38
C SER A 64 8.13 -3.72 -6.32
N GLU A 65 6.90 -3.32 -6.03
CA GLU A 65 6.18 -2.33 -6.81
C GLU A 65 5.75 -1.17 -5.92
N LEU A 66 5.91 0.05 -6.44
CA LEU A 66 5.41 1.25 -5.80
C LEU A 66 4.03 1.60 -6.38
N TRP A 67 3.04 1.62 -5.51
CA TRP A 67 1.65 1.91 -5.87
C TRP A 67 1.19 3.24 -5.27
N VAL A 68 0.31 3.93 -5.99
CA VAL A 68 -0.42 5.11 -5.50
C VAL A 68 -1.91 4.87 -5.66
N GLY A 69 -2.65 5.04 -4.57
CA GLY A 69 -4.10 4.96 -4.49
C GLY A 69 -4.70 6.34 -4.22
N TYR A 70 -5.83 6.63 -4.86
CA TYR A 70 -6.59 7.87 -4.69
C TYR A 70 -7.71 7.64 -3.68
N ILE A 71 -7.78 8.50 -2.68
CA ILE A 71 -8.72 8.44 -1.57
C ILE A 71 -9.94 9.31 -1.90
N SER A 72 -11.15 8.76 -1.78
CA SER A 72 -12.40 9.51 -1.90
C SER A 72 -12.81 10.17 -0.57
N ASP A 73 -13.81 11.06 -0.62
CA ASP A 73 -14.29 11.79 0.57
C ASP A 73 -14.78 10.89 1.71
N ASN A 74 -15.24 9.67 1.40
CA ASN A 74 -15.63 8.66 2.40
C ASN A 74 -14.42 7.93 3.02
N GLY A 75 -13.23 8.04 2.44
CA GLY A 75 -11.99 7.38 2.89
C GLY A 75 -11.62 6.10 2.15
N GLU A 76 -12.34 5.75 1.08
CA GLU A 76 -12.08 4.57 0.27
C GLU A 76 -11.00 4.81 -0.80
N ILE A 77 -10.26 3.76 -1.18
CA ILE A 77 -9.35 3.81 -2.33
C ILE A 77 -10.14 3.45 -3.59
N TYR A 78 -10.48 4.45 -4.41
CA TYR A 78 -11.31 4.24 -5.60
C TYR A 78 -10.51 3.99 -6.89
N LYS A 79 -9.20 4.27 -6.86
CA LYS A 79 -8.29 4.05 -7.99
C LYS A 79 -6.89 3.75 -7.46
N ARG A 80 -6.20 2.79 -8.07
CA ARG A 80 -4.77 2.51 -7.81
C ARG A 80 -3.96 2.48 -9.11
N ILE A 81 -2.73 2.96 -9.06
CA ILE A 81 -1.78 2.97 -10.16
C ILE A 81 -0.40 2.48 -9.67
N CYS A 82 0.23 1.59 -10.43
CA CYS A 82 1.63 1.24 -10.22
C CYS A 82 2.49 2.28 -10.93
N ILE A 83 3.45 2.87 -10.21
CA ILE A 83 4.27 3.97 -10.73
C ILE A 83 5.76 3.61 -10.86
N ALA A 84 6.22 2.51 -10.25
CA ALA A 84 7.57 1.96 -10.41
C ALA A 84 7.59 0.46 -10.06
N GLY A 85 8.54 -0.30 -10.61
CA GLY A 85 8.73 -1.73 -10.33
C GLY A 85 7.87 -2.73 -11.11
N PHE A 86 6.94 -2.24 -11.94
CA PHE A 86 6.06 -3.10 -12.76
C PHE A 86 6.75 -3.69 -14.00
N ASP A 87 7.80 -3.04 -14.50
CA ASP A 87 8.46 -3.45 -15.75
C ASP A 87 9.00 -4.89 -15.62
N PRO A 88 8.66 -5.82 -16.54
CA PRO A 88 9.22 -7.17 -16.53
C PRO A 88 10.65 -7.24 -17.08
N GLU A 89 11.09 -6.29 -17.88
CA GLU A 89 12.43 -6.26 -18.48
C GLU A 89 13.49 -5.69 -17.53
N VAL A 90 13.06 -4.92 -16.52
CA VAL A 90 13.92 -4.30 -15.51
C VAL A 90 13.55 -4.80 -14.12
N VAL A 91 14.55 -5.21 -13.35
CA VAL A 91 14.35 -5.57 -11.93
C VAL A 91 14.55 -4.32 -11.09
N GLU A 92 13.48 -3.88 -10.43
CA GLU A 92 13.51 -2.78 -9.46
C GLU A 92 12.92 -3.22 -8.12
N SER A 93 13.41 -2.59 -7.06
CA SER A 93 12.97 -2.83 -5.69
C SER A 93 12.78 -1.47 -4.98
N PRO A 94 11.74 -0.70 -5.34
CA PRO A 94 11.38 0.50 -4.62
C PRO A 94 11.05 0.20 -3.15
N THR A 95 11.46 1.11 -2.27
CA THR A 95 11.24 1.01 -0.83
C THR A 95 10.94 2.37 -0.22
N GLU A 96 10.28 2.37 0.95
CA GLU A 96 10.03 3.57 1.76
C GLU A 96 9.56 4.82 0.98
N PRO A 97 8.38 4.81 0.33
CA PRO A 97 7.84 6.00 -0.33
C PRO A 97 7.77 7.19 0.64
N LYS A 98 7.99 8.41 0.13
CA LYS A 98 7.93 9.65 0.93
C LYS A 98 7.29 10.76 0.12
N TRP A 99 6.29 11.40 0.68
CA TRP A 99 5.73 12.61 0.10
C TRP A 99 6.50 13.84 0.57
N SER A 100 6.86 14.70 -0.36
CA SER A 100 7.27 16.07 -0.07
C SER A 100 6.09 16.91 0.42
N SER A 101 6.38 18.07 1.02
CA SER A 101 5.36 19.02 1.46
C SER A 101 4.50 19.58 0.32
N SER A 102 5.02 19.58 -0.91
CA SER A 102 4.27 19.96 -2.12
C SER A 102 3.43 18.82 -2.71
N GLY A 103 3.47 17.62 -2.13
CA GLY A 103 2.72 16.46 -2.63
C GLY A 103 3.35 15.76 -3.83
N THR A 104 4.64 15.98 -4.08
CA THR A 104 5.45 15.13 -4.98
C THR A 104 5.90 13.90 -4.21
N LEU A 105 5.75 12.71 -4.81
CA LEU A 105 6.23 11.42 -4.31
C LEU A 105 7.67 11.15 -4.74
#